data_AF-A0A0T6AI31-F1
#
_entry.id   AF-A0A0T6AI31-F1
#
_cell.length_a   1.000
_cell.length_b   1.000
_cell.length_c   1.000
_cell.angle_alpha   90.00
_cell.angle_beta   90.00
_cell.angle_gamma   90.00
#
_symmetry.space_group_name_H-M   'P 1'
#
loop_
_entity.id
_entity.type
_entity.pdbx_description
1 polymer ?
#
loop_
_entity_poly.entity_id
_entity_poly.type
_entity_poly.pdbx_seq_one_letter_code
_entity_poly.pdbx_strand_id
1 'polypeptide(L)'
;MPIPINIPVKGPAAAPSRKGEFRRSPDDAPEDLRAMALELEAKGEWIVQRVPEPYVEVQTKYGKAKKIPLQHTWHHKSCGQCGHIPGYSTSIFWLHRKLGLEYNDPRDQTSCTAWNYYASATSNSAAQAAVAMRNFAAAYETGYFPQIHCATSYGHYKEVRSELIHHKELRDQVRDVLKKMGKPLVIPEEIVHYSEWVYAVRHEIAKRQVLDLRNITATVHPACHYYKLVSEDAIYDPDVYGGQRTAIVTGVARRSAPRWRTTRPGSTAAASASATSWSSGTSPAPSPSSGRSR
;
A
#
# COMPACT_ATOMS: atom_id res chain seq x y z
N MET A 1 -43.42 5.38 -12.15
CA MET A 1 -42.42 5.39 -13.24
C MET A 1 -41.10 5.86 -12.66
N PRO A 2 -40.00 5.09 -12.76
CA PRO A 2 -38.71 5.55 -12.22
C PRO A 2 -38.16 6.69 -13.07
N ILE A 3 -37.73 7.77 -12.42
CA ILE A 3 -37.12 8.94 -13.06
C ILE A 3 -35.70 8.52 -13.50
N PRO A 4 -35.37 8.61 -14.81
CA PRO A 4 -34.02 8.28 -15.27
C PRO A 4 -33.06 9.39 -14.82
N ILE A 5 -32.20 9.06 -13.86
CA ILE A 5 -31.07 9.91 -13.46
C ILE A 5 -29.99 9.77 -14.54
N ASN A 6 -30.02 10.68 -15.51
CA ASN A 6 -28.99 10.78 -16.54
C ASN A 6 -27.89 11.74 -16.05
N ILE A 7 -26.94 11.24 -15.25
CA ILE A 7 -25.74 11.99 -14.91
C ILE A 7 -24.75 11.81 -16.07
N PRO A 8 -24.39 12.88 -16.81
CA PRO A 8 -23.41 12.77 -17.87
C PRO A 8 -22.05 12.41 -17.26
N VAL A 9 -21.65 11.15 -17.40
CA VAL A 9 -20.29 10.71 -17.08
C VAL A 9 -19.38 11.25 -18.18
N LYS A 10 -18.75 12.39 -17.91
CA LYS A 10 -17.66 12.90 -18.74
C LYS A 10 -16.56 11.83 -18.76
N GLY A 11 -16.28 11.28 -19.93
CA GLY A 11 -15.13 10.39 -20.12
C GLY A 11 -13.85 11.06 -19.60
N PRO A 12 -12.84 10.30 -19.16
CA PRO A 12 -11.63 10.89 -18.59
C PRO A 12 -11.02 11.84 -19.61
N ALA A 13 -11.02 13.14 -19.27
CA ALA A 13 -10.24 14.10 -20.03
C ALA A 13 -8.79 13.59 -20.06
N ALA A 14 -8.14 13.67 -21.22
CA ALA A 14 -6.71 13.40 -21.32
C ALA A 14 -6.01 14.18 -20.22
N ALA A 15 -5.32 13.47 -19.32
CA ALA A 15 -4.63 14.10 -18.23
C ALA A 15 -3.65 15.11 -18.83
N PRO A 16 -3.71 16.41 -18.44
CA PRO A 16 -2.69 17.36 -18.89
C PRO A 16 -1.32 16.79 -18.50
N SER A 17 -0.34 16.88 -19.41
CA SER A 17 1.04 16.47 -19.10
C SER A 17 1.51 17.27 -17.90
N ARG A 18 1.57 16.62 -16.73
CA ARG A 18 1.98 17.26 -15.50
C ARG A 18 3.47 17.56 -15.60
N LYS A 19 3.86 18.81 -15.34
CA LYS A 19 5.25 19.17 -15.03
C LYS A 19 5.75 18.24 -13.91
N GLY A 20 6.90 17.60 -14.13
CA GLY A 20 7.60 16.74 -13.16
C GLY A 20 7.18 15.28 -13.20
N GLU A 21 7.62 14.53 -14.22
CA GLU A 21 7.62 13.07 -14.18
C GLU A 21 8.68 12.61 -13.16
N PHE A 22 8.27 11.83 -12.14
CA PHE A 22 9.21 11.26 -11.20
C PHE A 22 10.04 10.20 -11.93
N ARG A 23 11.34 10.44 -12.04
CA ARG A 23 12.29 9.43 -12.50
C ARG A 23 12.90 8.78 -11.27
N ARG A 24 12.79 7.45 -11.21
CA ARG A 24 13.40 6.68 -10.14
C ARG A 24 14.93 6.75 -10.29
N SER A 25 15.59 7.32 -9.29
CA SER A 25 17.04 7.27 -9.14
C SER A 25 17.38 6.81 -7.72
N PRO A 26 18.26 5.81 -7.54
CA PRO A 26 18.79 5.47 -6.21
C PRO A 26 19.52 6.65 -5.54
N ASP A 27 20.13 7.55 -6.33
CA ASP A 27 20.87 8.71 -5.82
C ASP A 27 19.95 9.76 -5.18
N ASP A 28 18.66 9.75 -5.51
CA ASP A 28 17.65 10.65 -4.92
C ASP A 28 17.02 10.07 -3.64
N ALA A 29 17.46 8.88 -3.21
CA ALA A 29 16.95 8.26 -2.00
C ALA A 29 17.43 9.03 -0.75
N PRO A 30 16.54 9.30 0.22
CA PRO A 30 16.95 9.69 1.56
C PRO A 30 17.84 8.63 2.22
N GLU A 31 18.29 8.91 3.44
CA GLU A 31 19.10 7.98 4.22
C GLU A 31 18.50 6.57 4.34
N ASP A 32 19.36 5.55 4.36
CA ASP A 32 18.94 4.17 4.49
C ASP A 32 18.73 3.79 5.97
N LEU A 33 17.53 4.07 6.49
CA LEU A 33 17.16 3.71 7.86
C LEU A 33 17.27 2.20 8.16
N ARG A 34 17.16 1.32 7.15
CA ARG A 34 17.35 -0.13 7.36
C ARG A 34 18.83 -0.45 7.57
N ALA A 35 19.70 0.11 6.75
CA ALA A 35 21.15 -0.07 6.88
C ALA A 35 21.66 0.47 8.22
N MET A 36 21.24 1.69 8.60
CA MET A 36 21.57 2.28 9.90
C MET A 36 21.06 1.43 11.07
N ALA A 37 19.90 0.79 10.93
CA ALA A 37 19.39 -0.11 11.95
C ALA A 37 20.24 -1.38 12.10
N LEU A 38 20.74 -1.93 11.01
CA LEU A 38 21.68 -3.06 11.03
C LEU A 38 23.04 -2.65 11.63
N GLU A 39 23.52 -1.44 11.37
CA GLU A 39 24.74 -0.92 12.00
C GLU A 39 24.61 -0.78 13.51
N LEU A 40 23.44 -0.31 13.99
CA LEU A 40 23.15 -0.22 15.43
C LEU A 40 23.05 -1.61 16.07
N GLU A 41 22.48 -2.60 15.37
CA GLU A 41 22.50 -4.00 15.82
C GLU A 41 23.94 -4.53 15.95
N ALA A 42 24.81 -4.28 14.96
CA ALA A 42 26.22 -4.69 15.00
C ALA A 42 26.99 -4.07 16.17
N LYS A 43 26.55 -2.89 16.65
CA LYS A 43 27.08 -2.22 17.84
C LYS A 43 26.45 -2.72 19.16
N GLY A 44 25.52 -3.67 19.11
CA GLY A 44 24.81 -4.20 20.29
C GLY A 44 23.73 -3.26 20.84
N GLU A 45 23.28 -2.27 20.06
CA GLU A 45 22.30 -1.28 20.52
C GLU A 45 20.88 -1.85 20.59
N TRP A 46 20.54 -2.82 19.75
CA TRP A 46 19.23 -3.50 19.76
C TRP A 46 19.30 -4.80 18.97
N ILE A 47 18.17 -5.52 18.92
CA ILE A 47 17.99 -6.69 18.08
C ILE A 47 17.19 -6.28 16.83
N VAL A 48 17.62 -6.69 15.64
CA VAL A 48 16.82 -6.54 14.42
C VAL A 48 16.15 -7.88 14.10
N GLN A 49 14.83 -7.95 14.27
CA GLN A 49 14.04 -9.12 13.87
C GLN A 49 14.03 -9.23 12.34
N ARG A 50 14.66 -10.25 11.79
CA ARG A 50 14.71 -10.48 10.33
C ARG A 50 13.36 -10.89 9.77
N VAL A 51 13.09 -10.53 8.51
CA VAL A 51 11.88 -10.97 7.80
C VAL A 51 11.93 -12.48 7.61
N PRO A 52 10.91 -13.25 8.04
CA PRO A 52 10.89 -14.69 7.90
C PRO A 52 10.64 -15.12 6.44
N GLU A 53 11.22 -16.26 6.07
CA GLU A 53 10.91 -16.95 4.82
C GLU A 53 9.58 -17.74 4.92
N PRO A 54 8.84 -17.93 3.82
CA PRO A 54 9.03 -17.30 2.51
C PRO A 54 8.63 -15.82 2.53
N TYR A 55 9.43 -14.97 1.90
CA TYR A 55 9.07 -13.58 1.60
C TYR A 55 9.08 -13.31 0.09
N VAL A 56 8.52 -12.17 -0.30
CA VAL A 56 8.71 -11.62 -1.65
C VAL A 56 9.38 -10.25 -1.57
N GLU A 57 10.17 -9.92 -2.57
CA GLU A 57 10.75 -8.59 -2.70
C GLU A 57 9.88 -7.71 -3.59
N VAL A 58 9.63 -6.50 -3.11
CA VAL A 58 8.89 -5.46 -3.82
C VAL A 58 9.75 -4.20 -3.88
N GLN A 59 9.54 -3.39 -4.92
CA GLN A 59 10.33 -2.20 -5.14
C GLN A 59 9.72 -1.00 -4.42
N THR A 60 10.52 -0.28 -3.66
CA THR A 60 10.10 1.00 -3.08
C THR A 60 10.22 2.15 -4.08
N LYS A 61 9.85 3.37 -3.66
CA LYS A 61 9.88 4.58 -4.49
C LYS A 61 11.19 4.75 -5.26
N TYR A 62 12.33 4.63 -4.58
CA TYR A 62 13.67 4.83 -5.14
C TYR A 62 14.34 3.54 -5.65
N GLY A 63 13.60 2.43 -5.76
CA GLY A 63 14.14 1.18 -6.33
C GLY A 63 14.90 0.30 -5.36
N LYS A 64 14.73 0.52 -4.06
CA LYS A 64 15.23 -0.38 -3.04
C LYS A 64 14.30 -1.59 -2.92
N ALA A 65 14.89 -2.79 -2.82
CA ALA A 65 14.14 -4.00 -2.52
C ALA A 65 13.70 -3.99 -1.05
N LYS A 66 12.40 -4.14 -0.82
CA LYS A 66 11.76 -4.30 0.48
C LYS A 66 11.20 -5.72 0.57
N LYS A 67 11.50 -6.41 1.66
CA LYS A 67 11.01 -7.78 1.89
C LYS A 67 9.63 -7.75 2.54
N ILE A 68 8.70 -8.52 2.00
CA ILE A 68 7.34 -8.67 2.54
C ILE A 68 7.15 -10.15 2.91
N PRO A 69 7.04 -10.50 4.21
CA PRO A 69 6.84 -11.89 4.63
C PRO A 69 5.49 -12.38 4.14
N LEU A 70 5.40 -13.59 3.59
CA LEU A 70 4.14 -14.16 3.14
C LEU A 70 3.34 -14.79 4.29
N GLN A 71 4.03 -15.34 5.28
CA GLN A 71 3.47 -16.06 6.43
C GLN A 71 4.31 -15.81 7.69
N HIS A 72 3.95 -16.46 8.80
CA HIS A 72 4.49 -16.19 10.13
C HIS A 72 4.34 -14.71 10.52
N THR A 73 3.19 -14.10 10.18
CA THR A 73 2.93 -12.70 10.49
C THR A 73 2.18 -12.55 11.81
N TRP A 74 2.53 -11.54 12.59
CA TRP A 74 1.88 -11.15 13.83
C TRP A 74 0.92 -10.00 13.52
N HIS A 75 -0.38 -10.23 13.70
CA HIS A 75 -1.41 -9.26 13.35
C HIS A 75 -1.43 -8.10 14.34
N HIS A 76 -0.68 -7.05 14.06
CA HIS A 76 -0.71 -5.85 14.89
C HIS A 76 -2.09 -5.21 14.81
N LYS A 77 -2.77 -5.14 15.95
CA LYS A 77 -4.12 -4.62 16.13
C LYS A 77 -4.21 -3.11 16.00
N SER A 78 -5.27 -2.66 15.37
CA SER A 78 -5.69 -1.24 15.29
C SER A 78 -6.89 -1.00 16.20
N CYS A 79 -6.82 -0.05 17.13
CA CYS A 79 -7.98 0.31 17.96
C CYS A 79 -9.17 0.77 17.11
N GLY A 80 -8.90 1.59 16.09
CA GLY A 80 -9.91 2.09 15.15
C GLY A 80 -10.47 0.97 14.29
N GLN A 81 -9.63 0.30 13.48
CA GLN A 81 -10.13 -0.68 12.52
C GLN A 81 -10.60 -1.97 13.21
N CYS A 82 -9.85 -2.53 14.15
CA CYS A 82 -10.24 -3.78 14.81
C CYS A 82 -11.40 -3.58 15.80
N GLY A 83 -11.47 -2.40 16.46
CA GLY A 83 -12.52 -2.11 17.44
C GLY A 83 -13.83 -1.59 16.83
N HIS A 84 -13.76 -0.78 15.77
CA HIS A 84 -14.96 -0.12 15.20
C HIS A 84 -15.39 -0.70 13.85
N ILE A 85 -14.48 -1.33 13.10
CA ILE A 85 -14.76 -1.87 11.76
C ILE A 85 -14.19 -3.29 11.62
N PRO A 86 -14.70 -4.26 12.40
CA PRO A 86 -14.11 -5.60 12.50
C PRO A 86 -14.06 -6.35 11.16
N GLY A 87 -14.88 -5.94 10.19
CA GLY A 87 -14.81 -6.43 8.80
C GLY A 87 -13.42 -6.29 8.16
N TYR A 88 -12.63 -5.28 8.53
CA TYR A 88 -11.27 -5.08 8.01
C TYR A 88 -10.32 -6.18 8.47
N SER A 89 -10.19 -6.39 9.79
CA SER A 89 -9.28 -7.40 10.35
C SER A 89 -9.74 -8.82 10.00
N THR A 90 -11.05 -9.09 10.08
CA THR A 90 -11.61 -10.40 9.73
C THR A 90 -11.38 -10.76 8.25
N SER A 91 -11.41 -9.79 7.33
CA SER A 91 -11.08 -10.03 5.92
C SER A 91 -9.62 -10.42 5.72
N ILE A 92 -8.68 -9.84 6.47
CA ILE A 92 -7.27 -10.21 6.37
C ILE A 92 -7.01 -11.60 6.97
N PHE A 93 -7.61 -11.92 8.12
CA PHE A 93 -7.57 -13.28 8.66
C PHE A 93 -8.20 -14.31 7.71
N TRP A 94 -9.29 -13.93 7.04
CA TRP A 94 -9.90 -14.76 6.01
C TRP A 94 -8.96 -14.98 4.83
N LEU A 95 -8.23 -13.96 4.36
CA LEU A 95 -7.23 -14.11 3.30
C LEU A 95 -6.11 -15.05 3.72
N HIS A 96 -5.51 -14.89 4.90
CA HIS A 96 -4.50 -15.83 5.40
C HIS A 96 -5.00 -17.28 5.39
N ARG A 97 -6.19 -17.53 5.95
CA ARG A 97 -6.79 -18.88 5.97
C ARG A 97 -7.07 -19.43 4.57
N LYS A 98 -7.55 -18.59 3.64
CA LYS A 98 -7.84 -19.01 2.25
C LYS A 98 -6.59 -19.28 1.42
N LEU A 99 -5.48 -18.64 1.77
CA LEU A 99 -4.20 -18.85 1.13
C LEU A 99 -3.35 -19.94 1.82
N GLY A 100 -3.77 -20.41 3.01
CA GLY A 100 -3.01 -21.37 3.80
C GLY A 100 -1.74 -20.77 4.39
N LEU A 101 -1.73 -19.46 4.66
CA LEU A 101 -0.57 -18.73 5.17
C LEU A 101 -0.69 -18.54 6.69
N GLU A 102 0.34 -18.97 7.40
CA GLU A 102 0.39 -18.92 8.85
C GLU A 102 0.41 -17.48 9.40
N TYR A 103 -0.33 -17.24 10.48
CA TYR A 103 -0.39 -15.95 11.17
C TYR A 103 -0.71 -16.14 12.66
N ASN A 104 -0.33 -15.17 13.47
CA ASN A 104 -0.70 -15.04 14.87
C ASN A 104 -1.71 -13.91 15.07
N ASP A 105 -2.76 -14.20 15.83
CA ASP A 105 -3.75 -13.22 16.27
C ASP A 105 -3.54 -12.91 17.77
N PRO A 106 -2.85 -11.81 18.13
CA PRO A 106 -2.56 -11.49 19.51
C PRO A 106 -3.83 -11.09 20.27
N ARG A 107 -3.99 -11.63 21.49
CA ARG A 107 -5.15 -11.35 22.36
C ARG A 107 -4.89 -10.24 23.37
N ASP A 108 -3.63 -9.94 23.64
CA ASP A 108 -3.15 -9.08 24.72
C ASP A 108 -2.44 -7.80 24.21
N GLN A 109 -2.37 -7.61 22.89
CA GLN A 109 -1.86 -6.36 22.35
C GLN A 109 -2.72 -5.18 22.79
N THR A 110 -2.08 -4.16 23.37
CA THR A 110 -2.72 -2.88 23.67
C THR A 110 -2.48 -1.82 22.58
N SER A 111 -3.09 -0.65 22.74
CA SER A 111 -2.96 0.49 21.82
C SER A 111 -1.52 0.78 21.36
N CYS A 112 -1.39 1.19 20.10
CA CYS A 112 -0.15 1.72 19.54
C CYS A 112 0.16 3.17 19.95
N THR A 113 -0.78 3.85 20.62
CA THR A 113 -0.74 5.27 21.02
C THR A 113 -0.50 6.28 19.90
N ALA A 114 -0.53 5.85 18.63
CA ALA A 114 -0.21 6.66 17.45
C ALA A 114 -1.23 7.77 17.12
N TRP A 115 -2.35 7.87 17.84
CA TRP A 115 -3.22 9.05 17.75
C TRP A 115 -2.65 10.23 18.54
N ASN A 116 -1.98 9.96 19.67
CA ASN A 116 -1.33 10.99 20.46
C ASN A 116 -0.17 11.62 19.68
N TYR A 117 0.42 10.89 18.74
CA TYR A 117 1.43 11.40 17.81
C TYR A 117 0.96 12.62 16.99
N TYR A 118 -0.36 12.77 16.74
CA TYR A 118 -0.92 13.99 16.11
C TYR A 118 -1.41 15.04 17.10
N ALA A 119 -1.51 14.71 18.39
CA ALA A 119 -2.00 15.62 19.42
C ALA A 119 -0.80 16.43 19.95
N SER A 120 -0.46 17.51 19.25
CA SER A 120 0.68 18.39 19.54
C SER A 120 0.77 18.90 20.98
N ALA A 121 -0.35 18.93 21.72
CA ALA A 121 -0.39 19.38 23.11
C ALA A 121 -0.02 18.31 24.16
N THR A 122 0.01 17.02 23.79
CA THR A 122 0.15 15.89 24.75
C THR A 122 1.16 14.82 24.30
N SER A 123 1.94 15.08 23.26
CA SER A 123 2.96 14.16 22.75
C SER A 123 4.14 14.01 23.72
N ASN A 124 4.45 12.76 24.07
CA ASN A 124 5.66 12.36 24.80
C ASN A 124 6.37 11.31 23.94
N SER A 125 7.50 11.70 23.32
CA SER A 125 8.24 10.85 22.38
C SER A 125 8.77 9.58 23.03
N ALA A 126 9.34 9.66 24.24
CA ALA A 126 9.81 8.50 24.99
C ALA A 126 8.68 7.48 25.27
N ALA A 127 7.50 7.96 25.68
CA ALA A 127 6.35 7.10 25.91
C ALA A 127 5.83 6.46 24.61
N GLN A 128 5.74 7.25 23.53
CA GLN A 128 5.30 6.77 22.22
C GLN A 128 6.26 5.71 21.64
N ALA A 129 7.57 5.97 21.71
CA ALA A 129 8.61 5.05 21.28
C ALA A 129 8.62 3.78 22.14
N ALA A 130 8.49 3.89 23.47
CA ALA A 130 8.41 2.73 24.35
C ALA A 130 7.20 1.83 24.06
N VAL A 131 6.03 2.40 23.78
CA VAL A 131 4.84 1.63 23.38
C VAL A 131 5.04 0.94 22.03
N ALA A 132 5.65 1.62 21.06
CA ALA A 132 5.99 1.02 19.77
C ALA A 132 6.94 -0.17 19.94
N MET A 133 8.04 0.01 20.66
CA MET A 133 9.03 -1.06 20.90
C MET A 133 8.46 -2.20 21.74
N ARG A 134 7.57 -1.93 22.69
CA ARG A 134 6.85 -2.97 23.43
C ARG A 134 6.02 -3.86 22.51
N ASN A 135 5.38 -3.30 21.48
CA ASN A 135 4.61 -4.09 20.51
C ASN A 135 5.52 -4.94 19.60
N PHE A 136 6.68 -4.41 19.19
CA PHE A 136 7.66 -5.20 18.45
C PHE A 136 8.26 -6.33 19.31
N ALA A 137 8.58 -6.04 20.57
CA ALA A 137 9.01 -7.07 21.51
C ALA A 137 7.95 -8.16 21.72
N ALA A 138 6.67 -7.78 21.83
CA ALA A 138 5.57 -8.76 21.93
C ALA A 138 5.45 -9.64 20.68
N ALA A 139 5.57 -9.08 19.48
CA ALA A 139 5.62 -9.87 18.24
C ALA A 139 6.83 -10.83 18.25
N TYR A 140 8.01 -10.31 18.57
CA TYR A 140 9.26 -11.06 18.64
C TYR A 140 9.20 -12.25 19.61
N GLU A 141 8.63 -12.06 20.81
CA GLU A 141 8.46 -13.11 21.82
C GLU A 141 7.56 -14.27 21.34
N THR A 142 6.64 -14.02 20.40
CA THR A 142 5.82 -15.09 19.80
C THR A 142 6.52 -15.84 18.67
N GLY A 143 7.63 -15.32 18.15
CA GLY A 143 8.29 -15.82 16.94
C GLY A 143 7.66 -15.34 15.62
N TYR A 144 6.59 -14.54 15.67
CA TYR A 144 5.92 -14.01 14.47
C TYR A 144 6.39 -12.59 14.13
N PHE A 145 6.40 -12.25 12.84
CA PHE A 145 6.88 -10.98 12.33
C PHE A 145 5.77 -9.92 12.28
N PRO A 146 5.96 -8.70 12.83
CA PRO A 146 4.89 -7.71 12.95
C PRO A 146 4.36 -7.24 11.59
N GLN A 147 3.06 -7.41 11.36
CA GLN A 147 2.32 -6.86 10.22
C GLN A 147 1.35 -5.78 10.71
N ILE A 148 1.60 -4.53 10.32
CA ILE A 148 0.89 -3.35 10.83
C ILE A 148 -0.43 -3.11 10.09
N HIS A 149 -1.56 -3.13 10.80
CA HIS A 149 -2.88 -2.95 10.18
C HIS A 149 -3.32 -1.51 10.00
N CYS A 150 -2.87 -0.60 10.86
CA CYS A 150 -3.29 0.79 10.81
C CYS A 150 -2.24 1.64 10.09
N ALA A 151 -2.66 2.41 9.08
CA ALA A 151 -1.79 3.37 8.41
C ALA A 151 -1.18 4.38 9.40
N THR A 152 -1.95 4.80 10.41
CA THR A 152 -1.48 5.68 11.49
C THR A 152 -0.36 5.05 12.32
N SER A 153 -0.54 3.80 12.79
CA SER A 153 0.51 3.08 13.52
C SER A 153 1.73 2.84 12.64
N TYR A 154 1.52 2.52 11.37
CA TYR A 154 2.58 2.28 10.41
C TYR A 154 3.44 3.52 10.18
N GLY A 155 2.83 4.68 9.91
CA GLY A 155 3.54 5.94 9.78
C GLY A 155 4.31 6.31 11.06
N HIS A 156 3.63 6.24 12.21
CA HIS A 156 4.22 6.51 13.52
C HIS A 156 5.43 5.61 13.82
N TYR A 157 5.34 4.30 13.55
CA TYR A 157 6.45 3.38 13.82
C TYR A 157 7.65 3.60 12.90
N LYS A 158 7.44 4.06 11.67
CA LYS A 158 8.54 4.47 10.78
C LYS A 158 9.28 5.69 11.31
N GLU A 159 8.56 6.64 11.89
CA GLU A 159 9.17 7.81 12.51
C GLU A 159 9.86 7.48 13.82
N VAL A 160 9.22 6.71 14.70
CA VAL A 160 9.87 6.18 15.91
C VAL A 160 11.16 5.45 15.56
N ARG A 161 11.19 4.65 14.49
CA ARG A 161 12.43 4.04 13.99
C ARG A 161 13.49 5.10 13.68
N SER A 162 13.13 6.14 12.94
CA SER A 162 14.04 7.24 12.64
C SER A 162 14.56 7.90 13.92
N GLU A 163 13.66 8.32 14.81
CA GLU A 163 14.02 8.98 16.07
C GLU A 163 14.98 8.12 16.91
N LEU A 164 14.71 6.81 17.03
CA LEU A 164 15.56 5.91 17.79
C LEU A 164 16.88 5.61 17.09
N ILE A 165 17.00 5.76 15.76
CA ILE A 165 18.27 5.69 15.04
C ILE A 165 19.13 6.92 15.39
N HIS A 166 18.54 8.11 15.27
CA HIS A 166 19.25 9.38 15.35
C HIS A 166 19.51 9.89 16.77
N HIS A 167 18.66 9.53 17.74
CA HIS A 167 18.73 10.05 19.11
C HIS A 167 19.05 8.93 20.10
N LYS A 168 20.33 8.79 20.47
CA LYS A 168 20.79 7.76 21.41
C LYS A 168 20.15 7.92 22.79
N GLU A 169 20.00 9.16 23.27
CA GLU A 169 19.44 9.46 24.58
C GLU A 169 17.98 8.96 24.69
N LEU A 170 17.20 9.15 23.62
CA LEU A 170 15.84 8.62 23.52
C LEU A 170 15.85 7.09 23.49
N ARG A 171 16.75 6.48 22.71
CA ARG A 171 16.90 5.03 22.63
C ARG A 171 17.28 4.41 23.98
N ASP A 172 18.15 5.05 24.75
CA ASP A 172 18.55 4.62 26.09
C ASP A 172 17.36 4.70 27.07
N GLN A 173 16.59 5.80 27.06
CA GLN A 173 15.37 5.92 27.87
C GLN A 173 14.36 4.82 27.55
N VAL A 174 14.14 4.54 26.26
CA VAL A 174 13.23 3.47 25.82
C VAL A 174 13.74 2.11 26.27
N ARG A 175 15.06 1.85 26.18
CA ARG A 175 15.68 0.62 26.69
C ARG A 175 15.42 0.43 28.18
N ASP A 176 15.57 1.49 28.98
CA ASP A 176 15.30 1.43 30.43
C ASP A 176 13.84 1.15 30.75
N VAL A 177 12.90 1.71 29.98
CA VAL A 177 11.47 1.41 30.12
C VAL A 177 11.18 -0.06 29.80
N LEU A 178 11.71 -0.59 28.68
CA LEU A 178 11.50 -1.99 28.29
C LEU A 178 12.13 -2.96 29.29
N LYS A 179 13.30 -2.63 29.84
CA LYS A 179 13.96 -3.42 30.89
C LYS A 179 13.08 -3.61 32.12
N LYS A 180 12.35 -2.57 32.54
CA LYS A 180 11.37 -2.66 33.65
C LYS A 180 10.21 -3.60 33.34
N MET A 181 9.89 -3.81 32.06
CA MET A 181 8.86 -4.74 31.61
C MET A 181 9.41 -6.14 31.30
N GLY A 182 10.72 -6.37 31.47
CA GLY A 182 11.37 -7.61 31.07
C GLY A 182 11.39 -7.85 29.55
N LYS A 183 11.28 -6.80 28.74
CA LYS A 183 11.19 -6.90 27.28
C LYS A 183 12.50 -6.49 26.60
N PRO A 184 12.90 -7.17 25.51
CA PRO A 184 14.04 -6.76 24.70
C PRO A 184 13.71 -5.51 23.86
N LEU A 185 14.73 -4.70 23.57
CA LEU A 185 14.62 -3.64 22.55
C LEU A 185 14.83 -4.28 21.17
N VAL A 186 13.71 -4.49 20.46
CA VAL A 186 13.68 -5.15 19.14
C VAL A 186 13.06 -4.22 18.11
N ILE A 187 13.66 -4.18 16.93
CA ILE A 187 13.12 -3.49 15.76
C ILE A 187 12.99 -4.47 14.59
N PRO A 188 11.91 -4.45 13.79
CA PRO A 188 11.83 -5.32 12.63
C PRO A 188 12.74 -4.81 11.48
N GLU A 189 13.33 -5.74 10.72
CA GLU A 189 14.13 -5.45 9.51
C GLU A 189 13.34 -4.60 8.52
N GLU A 190 12.04 -4.89 8.39
CA GLU A 190 11.09 -4.15 7.59
C GLU A 190 9.87 -3.78 8.42
N ILE A 191 9.40 -2.54 8.29
CA ILE A 191 8.08 -2.17 8.81
C ILE A 191 7.09 -2.45 7.68
N VAL A 192 6.21 -3.43 7.88
CA VAL A 192 5.30 -3.93 6.85
C VAL A 192 3.86 -3.54 7.17
N HIS A 193 3.20 -2.84 6.26
CA HIS A 193 1.76 -2.56 6.35
C HIS A 193 0.95 -3.68 5.70
N TYR A 194 -0.24 -4.00 6.24
CA TYR A 194 -1.07 -5.08 5.68
C TYR A 194 -1.39 -4.90 4.20
N SER A 195 -1.51 -3.66 3.69
CA SER A 195 -1.76 -3.43 2.27
C SER A 195 -0.56 -3.78 1.38
N GLU A 196 0.66 -3.70 1.93
CA GLU A 196 1.87 -4.18 1.27
C GLU A 196 1.85 -5.70 1.16
N TRP A 197 1.43 -6.38 2.23
CA TRP A 197 1.18 -7.81 2.24
C TRP A 197 0.09 -8.21 1.22
N VAL A 198 -1.06 -7.52 1.20
CA VAL A 198 -2.13 -7.79 0.21
C VAL A 198 -1.63 -7.58 -1.21
N TYR A 199 -0.80 -6.55 -1.44
CA TYR A 199 -0.14 -6.35 -2.72
C TYR A 199 0.82 -7.51 -3.04
N ALA A 200 1.65 -7.97 -2.11
CA ALA A 200 2.54 -9.11 -2.30
C ALA A 200 1.77 -10.39 -2.72
N VAL A 201 0.64 -10.69 -2.07
CA VAL A 201 -0.17 -11.88 -2.39
C VAL A 201 -1.22 -11.67 -3.49
N ARG A 202 -1.24 -10.50 -4.16
CA ARG A 202 -2.30 -10.11 -5.12
C ARG A 202 -2.52 -11.13 -6.25
N HIS A 203 -1.46 -11.82 -6.67
CA HIS A 203 -1.56 -12.85 -7.72
C HIS A 203 -2.28 -14.10 -7.24
N GLU A 204 -2.07 -14.50 -5.98
CA GLU A 204 -2.77 -15.62 -5.36
C GLU A 204 -4.24 -15.31 -5.07
N ILE A 205 -4.54 -14.04 -4.75
CA ILE A 205 -5.92 -13.53 -4.63
C ILE A 205 -6.62 -13.62 -5.98
N ALA A 206 -5.99 -13.12 -7.05
CA ALA A 206 -6.57 -13.12 -8.40
C ALA A 206 -6.88 -14.54 -8.92
N LYS A 207 -6.05 -15.55 -8.60
CA LYS A 207 -6.30 -16.96 -8.93
C LYS A 207 -7.56 -17.54 -8.27
N ARG A 208 -7.98 -16.97 -7.13
CA ARG A 208 -9.12 -17.43 -6.31
C ARG A 208 -10.33 -16.52 -6.44
N GLN A 209 -10.30 -15.57 -7.38
CA GLN A 209 -11.38 -14.62 -7.60
C GLN A 209 -12.62 -15.36 -8.12
N VAL A 210 -13.73 -15.23 -7.39
CA VAL A 210 -15.03 -15.84 -7.76
C VAL A 210 -15.99 -14.86 -8.41
N LEU A 211 -15.81 -13.55 -8.16
CA LEU A 211 -16.63 -12.48 -8.73
C LEU A 211 -15.79 -11.61 -9.65
N ASP A 212 -16.28 -11.35 -10.85
CA ASP A 212 -15.68 -10.38 -11.77
C ASP A 212 -16.07 -8.95 -11.37
N LEU A 213 -15.08 -8.16 -10.98
CA LEU A 213 -15.27 -6.77 -10.54
C LEU A 213 -14.81 -5.74 -11.59
N ARG A 214 -14.54 -6.16 -12.84
CA ARG A 214 -14.02 -5.28 -13.90
C ARG A 214 -14.92 -4.09 -14.22
N ASN A 215 -16.22 -4.22 -14.02
CA ASN A 215 -17.20 -3.17 -14.33
C ASN A 215 -17.48 -2.25 -13.13
N ILE A 216 -16.72 -2.37 -12.03
CA ILE A 216 -16.82 -1.49 -10.87
C ILE A 216 -15.72 -0.44 -10.95
N THR A 217 -16.12 0.82 -11.00
CA THR A 217 -15.19 1.95 -10.87
C THR A 217 -14.83 2.13 -9.39
N ALA A 218 -13.54 1.99 -9.07
CA ALA A 218 -13.02 2.20 -7.72
C ALA A 218 -12.17 3.47 -7.65
N THR A 219 -12.39 4.29 -6.62
CA THR A 219 -11.52 5.42 -6.29
C THR A 219 -10.48 4.96 -5.28
N VAL A 220 -9.22 4.89 -5.70
CA VAL A 220 -8.12 4.50 -4.83
C VAL A 220 -7.73 5.66 -3.91
N HIS A 221 -7.81 5.44 -2.59
CA HIS A 221 -7.37 6.37 -1.56
C HIS A 221 -6.24 5.76 -0.72
N PRO A 222 -4.96 5.96 -1.11
CA PRO A 222 -3.84 5.58 -0.26
C PRO A 222 -3.79 6.52 0.95
N ALA A 223 -3.78 5.97 2.15
CA ALA A 223 -3.72 6.76 3.37
C ALA A 223 -2.44 7.62 3.41
N CYS A 224 -2.54 8.87 3.87
CA CYS A 224 -1.39 9.78 3.99
C CYS A 224 -0.23 9.15 4.78
N HIS A 225 -0.53 8.52 5.91
CA HIS A 225 0.47 7.91 6.80
C HIS A 225 1.16 6.67 6.23
N TYR A 226 0.62 6.12 5.14
CA TYR A 226 1.31 5.06 4.41
C TYR A 226 2.47 5.64 3.58
N TYR A 227 2.22 6.65 2.72
CA TYR A 227 3.20 7.06 1.70
C TYR A 227 3.75 8.49 1.82
N LYS A 228 3.17 9.38 2.63
CA LYS A 228 3.62 10.78 2.71
C LYS A 228 4.69 11.02 3.75
N LEU A 229 4.60 10.35 4.92
CA LEU A 229 5.51 10.58 6.04
C LEU A 229 6.93 10.09 5.73
N VAL A 230 7.05 8.80 5.38
CA VAL A 230 8.30 8.17 4.95
C VAL A 230 8.02 7.56 3.58
N SER A 231 8.20 8.38 2.53
CA SER A 231 7.73 8.10 1.17
C SER A 231 8.62 7.12 0.40
N GLU A 232 9.90 7.11 0.74
CA GLU A 232 10.97 6.25 0.25
C GLU A 232 10.74 4.78 0.58
N ASP A 233 10.00 4.48 1.65
CA ASP A 233 9.65 3.12 2.08
C ASP A 233 8.38 2.58 1.41
N ALA A 234 7.61 3.44 0.72
CA ALA A 234 6.37 3.03 0.07
C ALA A 234 6.63 2.23 -1.21
N ILE A 235 5.82 1.21 -1.46
CA ILE A 235 5.90 0.36 -2.67
C ILE A 235 5.47 1.14 -3.92
N TYR A 236 6.35 1.14 -4.91
CA TYR A 236 6.14 1.71 -6.24
C TYR A 236 6.47 0.67 -7.31
N ASP A 237 5.56 0.51 -8.27
CA ASP A 237 5.65 -0.49 -9.33
C ASP A 237 5.58 0.19 -10.69
N PRO A 238 6.60 0.05 -11.56
CA PRO A 238 6.58 0.61 -12.92
C PRO A 238 5.35 0.18 -13.73
N ASP A 239 4.82 -1.02 -13.48
CA ASP A 239 3.64 -1.52 -14.17
C ASP A 239 2.35 -0.84 -13.68
N VAL A 240 2.40 -0.15 -12.53
CA VAL A 240 1.29 0.57 -11.91
C VAL A 240 1.48 2.07 -12.04
N TYR A 241 0.73 2.69 -12.95
CA TYR A 241 0.83 4.13 -13.26
C TYR A 241 2.25 4.59 -13.64
N GLY A 242 3.06 3.73 -14.27
CA GLY A 242 4.43 4.09 -14.66
C GLY A 242 5.35 4.37 -13.47
N GLY A 243 5.05 3.81 -12.29
CA GLY A 243 5.80 4.11 -11.07
C GLY A 243 5.65 5.55 -10.59
N GLN A 244 4.58 6.26 -10.97
CA GLN A 244 4.35 7.65 -10.56
C GLN A 244 3.53 7.76 -9.27
N ARG A 245 2.96 6.65 -8.80
CA ARG A 245 2.14 6.57 -7.57
C ARG A 245 2.40 5.26 -6.86
N THR A 246 2.08 5.22 -5.58
CA THR A 246 2.11 3.98 -4.80
C THR A 246 1.26 2.87 -5.43
N ALA A 247 1.77 1.65 -5.39
CA ALA A 247 1.20 0.50 -6.10
C ALA A 247 0.21 -0.32 -5.26
N ILE A 248 0.25 -0.23 -3.92
CA ILE A 248 -0.40 -1.21 -3.02
C ILE A 248 -1.88 -1.47 -3.30
N VAL A 249 -2.68 -0.42 -3.53
CA VAL A 249 -4.13 -0.58 -3.73
C VAL A 249 -4.46 -0.75 -5.23
N THR A 250 -3.85 0.08 -6.07
CA THR A 250 -4.09 0.04 -7.52
C THR A 250 -3.63 -1.27 -8.15
N GLY A 251 -2.49 -1.81 -7.71
CA GLY A 251 -1.95 -3.08 -8.21
C GLY A 251 -2.87 -4.25 -7.91
N VAL A 252 -3.55 -4.23 -6.77
CA VAL A 252 -4.59 -5.21 -6.42
C VAL A 252 -5.82 -5.00 -7.31
N ALA A 253 -6.34 -3.77 -7.37
CA ALA A 253 -7.54 -3.44 -8.16
C ALA A 253 -7.40 -3.77 -9.66
N ARG A 254 -6.24 -3.47 -10.25
CA ARG A 254 -5.97 -3.74 -11.68
C ARG A 254 -5.81 -5.23 -11.99
N ARG A 255 -5.44 -6.07 -11.02
CA ARG A 255 -5.21 -7.50 -11.27
C ARG A 255 -6.44 -8.35 -10.99
N SER A 256 -7.32 -7.90 -10.09
CA SER A 256 -8.70 -8.40 -9.98
C SER A 256 -9.55 -8.06 -11.22
N ALA A 257 -8.95 -7.41 -12.22
CA ALA A 257 -9.51 -7.08 -13.51
C ALA A 257 -8.59 -7.62 -14.62
N PRO A 258 -8.81 -8.82 -15.18
CA PRO A 258 -7.95 -9.29 -16.27
C PRO A 258 -8.06 -8.32 -17.45
N ARG A 259 -6.93 -7.64 -17.71
CA ARG A 259 -6.62 -6.80 -18.88
C ARG A 259 -7.24 -5.39 -18.89
N TRP A 260 -6.65 -4.46 -18.13
CA TRP A 260 -6.70 -3.04 -18.51
C TRP A 260 -5.93 -2.87 -19.83
N ARG A 261 -6.63 -2.68 -20.96
CA ARG A 261 -5.99 -2.13 -22.15
C ARG A 261 -5.53 -0.72 -21.76
N THR A 262 -4.24 -0.53 -21.54
CA THR A 262 -3.63 0.76 -21.78
C THR A 262 -3.75 1.00 -23.28
N THR A 263 -4.80 1.66 -23.72
CA THR A 263 -4.81 2.27 -25.05
C THR A 263 -3.72 3.34 -25.03
N ARG A 264 -2.53 2.99 -25.53
CA ARG A 264 -1.62 4.01 -26.05
C ARG A 264 -2.38 4.71 -27.18
N PRO A 265 -2.51 6.05 -27.18
CA PRO A 265 -2.95 6.75 -28.37
C PRO A 265 -1.83 6.58 -29.40
N GLY A 266 -2.09 5.87 -30.51
CA GLY A 266 -1.19 5.89 -31.67
C GLY A 266 -0.69 4.56 -32.23
N SER A 267 -1.39 3.43 -32.09
CA SER A 267 -1.11 2.26 -32.95
C SER A 267 -2.39 1.79 -33.64
N THR A 268 -2.59 2.23 -34.88
CA THR A 268 -3.56 1.66 -35.81
C THR A 268 -3.11 0.25 -36.19
N ALA A 269 -3.73 -0.76 -35.60
CA ALA A 269 -3.70 -2.11 -36.16
C ALA A 269 -4.73 -2.15 -37.29
N ALA A 270 -4.25 -2.25 -38.52
CA ALA A 270 -5.07 -2.49 -39.70
C ALA A 270 -5.84 -3.80 -39.53
N ALA A 271 -7.16 -3.72 -39.49
CA ALA A 271 -8.03 -4.88 -39.60
C ALA A 271 -8.31 -5.12 -41.09
N SER A 272 -7.75 -6.19 -41.64
CA SER A 272 -8.18 -6.74 -42.93
C SER A 272 -9.59 -7.31 -42.78
N ALA A 273 -10.59 -6.60 -43.29
CA ALA A 273 -11.94 -7.12 -43.43
C ALA A 273 -12.13 -7.65 -44.85
N SER A 274 -12.35 -8.96 -44.96
CA SER A 274 -12.82 -9.65 -46.16
C SER A 274 -14.20 -9.11 -46.57
N ALA A 275 -14.29 -8.58 -47.79
CA ALA A 275 -15.54 -8.13 -48.38
C ALA A 275 -16.48 -9.31 -48.64
N THR A 276 -17.70 -9.24 -48.09
CA THR A 276 -18.85 -9.94 -48.67
C THR A 276 -19.76 -8.85 -49.21
N SER A 277 -19.84 -8.81 -50.54
CA SER A 277 -20.74 -7.97 -51.33
C SER A 277 -22.18 -8.14 -50.89
N TRP A 278 -22.98 -7.07 -50.86
CA TRP A 278 -24.41 -7.08 -51.19
C TRP A 278 -24.72 -5.76 -51.91
N SER A 279 -25.42 -5.87 -53.03
CA SER A 279 -25.69 -4.83 -54.03
C SER A 279 -27.19 -4.54 -54.10
N SER A 280 -27.57 -3.26 -54.07
CA SER A 280 -28.78 -2.65 -54.65
C SER A 280 -28.93 -1.26 -54.02
N GLY A 281 -29.17 -0.13 -54.69
CA GLY A 281 -29.37 0.23 -56.09
C GLY A 281 -29.54 1.77 -56.09
N THR A 282 -29.07 2.41 -57.16
CA THR A 282 -29.14 3.86 -57.48
C THR A 282 -30.59 4.34 -57.63
N SER A 283 -31.01 5.56 -57.25
CA SER A 283 -30.80 6.87 -57.93
C SER A 283 -31.62 7.98 -57.16
N PRO A 284 -31.73 9.25 -57.62
CA PRO A 284 -30.92 10.39 -57.17
C PRO A 284 -31.72 11.53 -56.51
N ALA A 285 -31.00 12.50 -55.97
CA ALA A 285 -31.49 13.73 -55.35
C ALA A 285 -32.13 14.73 -56.34
N PRO A 286 -32.97 15.66 -55.85
CA PRO A 286 -33.13 16.98 -56.45
C PRO A 286 -32.47 18.09 -55.62
N SER A 287 -32.00 19.09 -56.36
CA SER A 287 -31.19 20.26 -56.03
C SER A 287 -32.01 21.45 -55.45
N PRO A 288 -31.38 22.58 -55.06
CA PRO A 288 -31.84 23.46 -53.99
C PRO A 288 -32.71 24.64 -54.45
N SER A 289 -33.48 25.22 -53.52
CA SER A 289 -34.07 26.55 -53.70
C SER A 289 -33.91 27.45 -52.48
N SER A 290 -33.26 28.58 -52.75
CA SER A 290 -33.17 29.86 -52.05
C SER A 290 -34.31 30.29 -51.10
N GLY A 291 -33.96 30.96 -50.00
CA GLY A 291 -34.87 31.80 -49.24
C GLY A 291 -34.16 32.62 -48.16
N ARG A 292 -34.18 33.95 -48.31
CA ARG A 292 -33.52 34.97 -47.47
C ARG A 292 -34.24 35.24 -46.15
N SER A 293 -33.45 35.65 -45.15
CA SER A 293 -33.69 36.62 -44.07
C SER A 293 -35.12 37.01 -43.68
N ARG A 294 -35.42 36.85 -42.38
CA ARG A 294 -35.67 37.95 -41.43
C ARG A 294 -35.14 37.54 -40.07
#